data_AF-A0A3D5EMG5-F1
#
_entry.id   AF-A0A3D5EMG5-F1
#
_cell.length_a   1.000
_cell.length_b   1.000
_cell.length_c   1.000
_cell.angle_alpha   90.00
_cell.angle_beta   90.00
_cell.angle_gamma   90.00
#
_symmetry.space_group_name_H-M   'P 1'
#
loop_
_entity.id
_entity.type
_entity.pdbx_description
1 polymer ?
#
loop_
_entity_poly.entity_id
_entity_poly.type
_entity_poly.pdbx_seq_one_letter_code
_entity_poly.pdbx_strand_id
1 'polypeptide(L)' 'MENWREITEDIVTSLLEDGSDPEVLYEVEHHFVSENFEKLEQAALAAFKLGYDVEEPAELELEDGEKVWSFDVVVECEL' A
#
# COMPACT_ATOMS: atom_id res chain seq x y z
N MET A 1 -16.93 0.66 -11.76
CA MET A 1 -16.37 1.57 -10.73
C MET A 1 -15.77 0.65 -9.69
N GLU A 2 -14.48 0.77 -9.43
CA GLU A 2 -13.82 -0.11 -8.47
C GLU A 2 -14.48 0.00 -7.09
N ASN A 3 -14.78 -1.17 -6.56
CA ASN A 3 -15.48 -1.42 -5.31
C ASN A 3 -14.51 -1.32 -4.11
N TRP A 4 -13.31 -0.74 -4.27
CA TRP A 4 -12.28 -0.74 -3.22
C TRP A 4 -12.79 -0.18 -1.90
N ARG A 5 -13.65 0.83 -1.94
CA ARG A 5 -14.23 1.41 -0.73
C ARG A 5 -15.20 0.46 -0.02
N GLU A 6 -16.03 -0.23 -0.79
CA GLU A 6 -16.97 -1.22 -0.23
C GLU A 6 -16.19 -2.44 0.32
N ILE A 7 -15.14 -2.90 -0.38
CA ILE A 7 -14.20 -3.92 0.14
C ILE A 7 -13.53 -3.46 1.44
N THR A 8 -13.03 -2.22 1.50
CA THR A 8 -12.41 -1.69 2.72
C THR A 8 -13.42 -1.64 3.87
N GLU A 9 -14.64 -1.17 3.62
CA GLU A 9 -15.72 -1.11 4.63
C GLU A 9 -16.08 -2.53 5.15
N ASP A 10 -16.12 -3.54 4.27
CA ASP A 10 -16.35 -4.95 4.63
C ASP A 10 -15.20 -5.54 5.46
N ILE A 11 -13.95 -5.20 5.12
CA ILE A 11 -12.75 -5.65 5.86
C ILE A 11 -12.74 -5.02 7.26
N VAL A 12 -12.95 -3.71 7.37
CA VAL A 12 -13.00 -3.00 8.66
C VAL A 12 -14.12 -3.60 9.53
N THR A 13 -15.29 -3.85 8.96
CA THR A 13 -16.39 -4.51 9.68
C THR A 13 -15.97 -5.89 10.22
N SER A 14 -15.33 -6.70 9.38
CA SER A 14 -14.84 -8.04 9.78
C SER A 14 -13.79 -7.97 10.90
N LEU A 15 -12.87 -7.00 10.85
CA LEU A 15 -11.86 -6.79 11.89
C LEU A 15 -12.51 -6.42 13.23
N LEU A 16 -13.52 -5.55 13.22
CA LEU A 16 -14.26 -5.16 14.42
C LEU A 16 -15.08 -6.33 14.99
N GLU A 17 -15.69 -7.16 14.14
CA GLU A 17 -16.42 -8.36 14.57
C GLU A 17 -15.51 -9.42 15.20
N ASP A 18 -14.25 -9.52 14.76
CA ASP A 18 -13.23 -10.39 15.35
C ASP A 18 -12.62 -9.84 16.65
N GLY A 19 -12.99 -8.60 17.04
CA GLY A 19 -12.58 -7.98 18.30
C GLY A 19 -11.33 -7.10 18.21
N SER A 20 -11.01 -6.59 17.02
CA SER A 20 -9.98 -5.55 16.84
C SER A 20 -10.33 -4.29 17.63
N ASP A 21 -9.30 -3.59 18.14
CA ASP A 21 -9.45 -2.37 18.92
C ASP A 21 -9.50 -1.15 17.97
N PRO A 22 -10.61 -0.40 17.89
CA PRO A 22 -10.70 0.73 16.95
C PRO A 22 -9.78 1.91 17.30
N GLU A 23 -9.26 1.99 18.54
CA GLU A 23 -8.48 3.13 19.00
C GLU A 23 -6.96 2.93 18.85
N VAL A 24 -6.50 1.77 18.39
CA VAL A 24 -5.07 1.56 18.10
C VAL A 24 -4.74 1.99 16.67
N LEU A 25 -3.48 2.40 16.46
CA LEU A 25 -2.98 2.72 15.13
C LEU A 25 -2.66 1.43 14.38
N TYR A 26 -3.29 1.27 13.23
CA TYR A 26 -3.02 0.21 12.26
C TYR A 26 -2.16 0.73 11.13
N GLU A 27 -1.20 -0.10 10.72
CA GLU A 27 -0.39 0.17 9.54
C GLU A 27 -1.16 -0.23 8.28
N VAL A 28 -1.29 0.70 7.33
CA VAL A 28 -1.90 0.50 6.02
C VAL A 28 -0.83 0.69 4.96
N GLU A 29 -0.48 -0.41 4.31
CA GLU A 29 0.51 -0.45 3.23
C GLU A 29 -0.17 -0.30 1.86
N HIS A 30 0.38 0.57 1.01
CA HIS A 30 -0.03 0.74 -0.38
C HIS A 30 1.11 0.35 -1.30
N HIS A 31 0.99 -0.81 -1.96
CA HIS A 31 2.00 -1.32 -2.89
C HIS A 31 1.83 -0.73 -4.29
N PHE A 32 2.88 -0.09 -4.80
CA PHE A 32 2.93 0.42 -6.17
C PHE A 32 3.90 -0.42 -6.99
N VAL A 33 3.48 -0.81 -8.19
CA VAL A 33 4.30 -1.63 -9.09
C VAL A 33 4.43 -1.00 -10.48
N SER A 34 5.58 -1.18 -11.11
CA SER A 34 5.82 -0.77 -12.50
C SER A 34 6.93 -1.57 -13.16
N GLU A 35 6.78 -1.88 -14.44
CA GLU A 35 7.85 -2.40 -15.29
C GLU A 35 8.96 -1.34 -15.56
N ASN A 36 8.68 -0.05 -15.33
CA ASN A 36 9.60 1.04 -15.61
C ASN A 36 10.12 1.68 -14.31
N PHE A 37 11.39 1.43 -14.00
CA PHE A 37 12.03 1.94 -12.79
C PHE A 37 12.01 3.48 -12.69
N GLU A 38 12.33 4.21 -13.77
CA GLU A 38 12.35 5.67 -13.73
C GLU A 38 10.98 6.25 -13.36
N LYS A 39 9.89 5.69 -13.90
CA LYS A 39 8.52 6.11 -13.55
C LYS A 39 8.20 5.78 -12.10
N LEU A 40 8.57 4.59 -11.65
CA LEU A 40 8.35 4.15 -10.27
C LEU A 40 9.09 5.05 -9.28
N GLU A 41 10.36 5.34 -9.53
CA GLU A 41 11.19 6.21 -8.70
C GLU A 41 10.62 7.63 -8.62
N GLN A 42 10.13 8.19 -9.74
CA GLN A 42 9.47 9.50 -9.70
C GLN A 42 8.18 9.49 -8.87
N ALA A 43 7.42 8.39 -8.87
CA ALA A 43 6.24 8.24 -8.02
C ALA A 43 6.60 8.14 -6.54
N ALA A 44 7.61 7.32 -6.20
CA ALA A 44 8.13 7.20 -4.84
C ALA A 44 8.64 8.56 -4.31
N LEU A 45 9.42 9.29 -5.11
CA LEU A 45 9.90 10.63 -4.76
C LEU A 45 8.76 11.64 -4.61
N ALA A 46 7.69 11.52 -5.37
CA ALA A 46 6.51 12.38 -5.23
C ALA A 46 5.77 12.10 -3.92
N ALA A 47 5.54 10.82 -3.58
CA ALA A 47 4.94 10.42 -2.32
C ALA A 47 5.79 10.90 -1.12
N PHE A 48 7.12 10.70 -1.19
CA PHE A 48 8.03 11.17 -0.16
C PHE A 48 7.97 12.69 0.02
N LYS A 49 7.92 13.47 -1.07
CA LYS A 49 7.77 14.94 -1.02
C LYS A 49 6.43 15.40 -0.45
N LEU A 50 5.38 14.57 -0.53
CA LEU A 50 4.09 14.83 0.09
C LEU A 50 4.08 14.50 1.59
N GLY A 51 5.17 13.93 2.12
CA GLY A 51 5.33 13.61 3.54
C GLY A 51 4.83 12.23 3.94
N TYR A 52 4.59 11.35 2.97
CA TYR A 52 4.31 9.94 3.25
C TYR A 52 5.57 9.18 3.64
N ASP A 53 5.41 8.13 4.43
CA ASP A 53 6.48 7.16 4.65
C ASP A 53 6.58 6.25 3.42
N VAL A 54 7.78 6.17 2.84
CA VAL A 54 8.02 5.54 1.55
C VAL A 54 9.19 4.59 1.70
N GLU A 55 8.94 3.31 1.44
CA GLU A 55 9.98 2.30 1.44
C GLU A 55 10.87 2.39 0.18
N GLU A 56 12.09 1.87 0.28
CA GLU A 56 13.04 1.89 -0.83
C GLU A 56 12.55 1.03 -2.00
N PRO A 57 12.60 1.53 -3.26
CA PRO A 57 12.22 0.74 -4.41
C PRO A 57 13.03 -0.56 -4.54
N ALA A 58 12.34 -1.67 -4.80
CA ALA A 58 12.93 -3.00 -4.96
C ALA A 58 12.49 -3.67 -6.27
N GLU A 59 13.33 -4.56 -6.81
CA GLU A 59 12.97 -5.47 -7.91
C GLU A 59 12.28 -6.70 -7.33
N LEU A 60 11.10 -7.04 -7.85
CA LEU A 60 10.35 -8.23 -7.51
C LEU A 60 10.25 -9.15 -8.73
N GLU A 61 10.19 -10.46 -8.48
CA GLU A 61 9.92 -11.48 -9.50
C GLU A 61 8.48 -11.99 -9.31
N LEU A 62 7.68 -11.93 -10.37
CA LEU A 62 6.31 -12.43 -10.41
C LEU A 62 6.28 -13.95 -10.57
N GLU A 63 5.12 -14.57 -10.35
CA GLU A 63 4.96 -16.03 -10.44
C GLU A 63 5.27 -16.62 -11.82
N ASP A 64 5.19 -15.80 -12.88
CA ASP A 64 5.54 -16.18 -14.25
C ASP A 64 7.02 -15.92 -14.61
N GLY A 65 7.82 -15.42 -13.66
CA GLY A 65 9.23 -15.08 -13.82
C GLY A 65 9.47 -13.69 -14.42
N GLU A 66 8.44 -12.89 -14.65
CA GLU A 66 8.60 -11.48 -15.04
C GLU A 66 9.15 -10.66 -13.87
N LYS A 67 10.01 -9.68 -14.18
CA LYS A 67 10.59 -8.77 -13.19
C LYS A 67 9.91 -7.42 -13.24
N VAL A 68 9.47 -6.94 -12.09
CA VAL A 68 8.85 -5.63 -11.92
C VAL A 68 9.56 -4.86 -10.81
N TRP A 69 9.39 -3.55 -10.81
CA TRP A 69 9.83 -2.70 -9.71
C TRP A 69 8.64 -2.39 -8.81
N SER A 70 8.89 -2.27 -7.51
CA SER A 70 7.88 -1.92 -6.52
C SER A 70 8.41 -0.96 -5.48
N PHE A 71 7.53 -0.16 -4.89
CA PHE A 71 7.76 0.55 -3.63
C PHE A 71 6.45 0.62 -2.86
N ASP A 72 6.56 0.78 -1.55
CA ASP A 72 5.41 0.80 -0.67
C ASP A 72 5.27 2.16 0.00
N VAL A 73 4.03 2.58 0.20
CA VAL A 73 3.68 3.74 1.01
C VAL A 73 2.98 3.26 2.26
N VAL A 74 3.53 3.62 3.42
CA VAL A 74 3.01 3.23 4.72
C VAL A 74 2.32 4.42 5.38
N VAL A 75 1.11 4.19 5.88
CA VAL A 75 0.38 5.16 6.69
C VAL A 75 -0.20 4.49 7.92
N GLU A 76 -0.24 5.22 9.03
CA GLU A 76 -0.89 4.75 10.25
C GLU A 76 -2.27 5.41 10.42
N CYS A 77 -3.30 4.63 10.70
CA CYS A 77 -4.63 5.15 11.05
C CYS A 77 -5.39 4.25 12.03
N GLU A 78 -6.34 4.84 12.75
CA GLU A 78 -7.37 4.10 13.48
C GLU A 78 -8.35 3.43 12.48
N LEU A 79 -9.08 2.41 12.94
CA LEU A 79 -10.07 1.66 12.12
C LEU A 79 -11.38 2.43 11.88
#